data_AF-A0A932FNL4-F1
#
_entry.id   AF-A0A932FNL4-F1
#
_cell.length_a   1.000
_cell.length_b   1.000
_cell.length_c   1.000
_cell.angle_alpha   90.00
_cell.angle_beta   90.00
_cell.angle_gamma   90.00
#
_symmetry.space_group_name_H-M   'P 1'
#
loop_
_entity.id
_entity.type
_entity.pdbx_description
1 polymer ?
#
loop_
_entity_poly.entity_id
_entity_poly.type
_entity_poly.pdbx_seq_one_letter_code
_entity_poly.pdbx_strand_id
1 'polypeptide(L)'
;MPRSGRTSPRAGTGRSRAARTLLACALAAPVLGGCLWKYGFAGGGLPSHVKTVAVLPLENQTAAPELTRELTDALRTGIESRLGLRAASEDKADALVRGTIVRYEPDAPVAYSADPTRSTQVRRRLQIVIDIEIVDQVSGKVLWGKKGLMAEGEYSDRSDTGGRRQAIEKIVQEVVDGAQSQW
;
A
#
# COMPACT_ATOMS: atom_id res chain seq x y z
N MET A 1 -87.55 -55.20 41.12
CA MET A 1 -86.70 -55.26 42.34
C MET A 1 -85.86 -56.54 42.28
N PRO A 2 -84.68 -56.65 42.93
CA PRO A 2 -84.14 -55.75 43.96
C PRO A 2 -82.68 -55.23 43.73
N ARG A 3 -82.28 -54.28 44.59
CA ARG A 3 -80.94 -54.02 45.18
C ARG A 3 -79.70 -53.87 44.26
N SER A 4 -79.00 -52.74 44.18
CA SER A 4 -78.34 -51.86 45.19
C SER A 4 -76.92 -52.25 45.59
N GLY A 5 -75.98 -51.31 45.44
CA GLY A 5 -74.59 -51.32 45.93
C GLY A 5 -73.79 -50.30 45.10
N ARG A 6 -73.20 -49.22 45.65
CA ARG A 6 -72.01 -49.18 46.53
C ARG A 6 -70.82 -49.92 45.88
N THR A 7 -69.61 -49.37 45.75
CA THR A 7 -69.02 -48.15 46.35
C THR A 7 -67.74 -47.77 45.59
N SER A 8 -67.32 -46.50 45.64
CA SER A 8 -65.92 -46.12 45.32
C SER A 8 -64.97 -46.71 46.37
N PRO A 9 -63.71 -47.04 46.04
CA PRO A 9 -62.66 -46.09 46.43
C PRO A 9 -61.41 -46.00 45.51
N ARG A 10 -60.86 -44.78 45.48
CA ARG A 10 -59.43 -44.38 45.49
C ARG A 10 -58.34 -45.18 44.74
N ALA A 11 -57.73 -44.44 43.80
CA ALA A 11 -56.29 -44.15 43.72
C ALA A 11 -55.27 -45.30 43.72
N GLY A 12 -54.73 -45.61 42.54
CA GLY A 12 -53.45 -46.29 42.34
C GLY A 12 -52.46 -45.39 41.59
N THR A 13 -51.28 -45.15 42.17
CA THR A 13 -50.19 -44.38 41.58
C THR A 13 -49.48 -45.18 40.47
N GLY A 14 -49.65 -44.77 39.21
CA GLY A 14 -49.01 -45.39 38.04
C GLY A 14 -47.90 -44.52 37.45
N ARG A 15 -46.66 -44.66 37.95
CA ARG A 15 -45.46 -44.08 37.32
C ARG A 15 -45.06 -44.92 36.10
N SER A 16 -45.57 -44.62 34.91
CA SER A 16 -45.15 -45.32 33.70
C SER A 16 -45.36 -44.54 32.39
N ARG A 17 -44.22 -44.19 31.76
CA ARG A 17 -43.87 -44.33 30.34
C ARG A 17 -44.87 -43.90 29.24
N ALA A 18 -44.32 -43.19 28.25
CA ALA A 18 -44.85 -42.95 26.90
C ALA A 18 -46.09 -42.02 26.81
N ALA A 19 -46.29 -41.24 25.74
CA ALA A 19 -45.39 -40.75 24.69
C ALA A 19 -46.18 -39.71 23.85
N ARG A 20 -45.48 -38.72 23.22
CA ARG A 20 -45.96 -37.90 22.06
C ARG A 20 -47.22 -37.03 22.36
N THR A 21 -47.49 -35.84 21.81
CA THR A 21 -46.92 -34.92 20.79
C THR A 21 -47.71 -33.59 20.94
N LEU A 22 -47.27 -32.37 20.62
CA LEU A 22 -46.08 -31.81 19.97
C LEU A 22 -45.64 -30.51 20.69
N LEU A 23 -44.39 -30.08 20.53
CA LEU A 23 -44.10 -28.66 20.23
C LEU A 23 -42.74 -28.52 19.51
N ALA A 24 -42.71 -27.76 18.42
CA ALA A 24 -41.52 -27.56 17.62
C ALA A 24 -40.65 -26.43 18.20
N CYS A 25 -39.37 -26.70 18.38
CA CYS A 25 -38.31 -25.69 18.36
C CYS A 25 -37.02 -26.37 17.85
N ALA A 26 -36.91 -26.45 16.53
CA ALA A 26 -35.60 -26.49 15.87
C ALA A 26 -34.94 -25.09 16.00
N LEU A 27 -33.65 -25.01 15.67
CA LEU A 27 -32.71 -23.89 15.90
C LEU A 27 -32.10 -23.85 17.32
N ALA A 28 -30.79 -23.61 17.50
CA ALA A 28 -29.71 -23.55 16.50
C ALA A 28 -28.32 -23.78 17.12
N ALA A 29 -27.54 -24.68 16.52
CA ALA A 29 -26.08 -24.73 16.51
C ALA A 29 -25.65 -25.82 15.49
N PRO A 30 -24.43 -25.83 14.91
CA PRO A 30 -23.42 -24.76 14.86
C PRO A 30 -22.94 -24.47 13.42
N VAL A 31 -22.60 -23.22 13.09
CA VAL A 31 -21.60 -22.97 12.04
C VAL A 31 -20.72 -21.78 12.44
N LEU A 32 -19.44 -22.05 12.69
CA LEU A 32 -18.38 -21.03 12.62
C LEU A 32 -18.19 -20.68 11.15
N GLY A 33 -19.13 -19.91 10.62
CA GLY A 33 -19.12 -19.40 9.25
C GLY A 33 -18.00 -18.39 9.14
N GLY A 34 -16.81 -18.88 8.82
CA GLY A 34 -15.64 -18.06 8.57
C GLY A 34 -15.91 -17.15 7.39
N CYS A 35 -16.39 -15.93 7.68
CA CYS A 35 -16.16 -14.79 6.81
C CYS A 35 -14.66 -14.54 6.81
N LEU A 36 -13.93 -15.32 6.01
CA LEU A 36 -12.63 -14.88 5.50
C LEU A 36 -12.92 -13.63 4.70
N TRP A 37 -12.83 -12.47 5.34
CA TRP A 37 -12.83 -11.18 4.68
C TRP A 37 -11.51 -11.05 3.91
N LYS A 38 -11.38 -11.84 2.84
CA LYS A 38 -10.43 -11.55 1.78
C LYS A 38 -10.96 -10.31 1.07
N TYR A 39 -10.73 -9.16 1.71
CA TYR A 39 -10.50 -7.89 1.05
C TYR A 39 -9.27 -8.07 0.15
N GLY A 40 -9.45 -8.80 -0.95
CA GLY A 40 -8.61 -8.71 -2.12
C GLY A 40 -8.91 -7.35 -2.73
N PHE A 41 -8.34 -6.30 -2.15
CA PHE A 41 -8.41 -4.94 -2.66
C PHE A 41 -7.54 -4.91 -3.93
N ALA A 42 -8.09 -5.42 -5.03
CA ALA A 42 -7.63 -5.12 -6.38
C ALA A 42 -8.03 -3.67 -6.70
N GLY A 43 -7.47 -2.73 -5.92
CA GLY A 43 -7.49 -1.32 -6.27
C GLY A 43 -6.64 -1.11 -7.51
N GLY A 44 -6.94 -0.04 -8.25
CA GLY A 44 -6.22 0.37 -9.46
C GLY A 44 -4.71 0.20 -9.28
N GLY A 45 -4.14 -0.69 -10.09
CA GLY A 45 -2.78 -1.17 -9.93
C GLY A 45 -2.28 -1.82 -11.22
N LEU A 46 -0.98 -2.07 -11.23
CA LEU A 46 -0.23 -2.59 -12.37
C LEU A 46 -0.90 -3.83 -13.01
N PRO A 47 -0.70 -4.08 -14.32
CA PRO A 47 -1.31 -5.20 -15.03
C PRO A 47 -1.19 -6.53 -14.27
N SER A 48 -2.21 -7.39 -14.35
CA SER A 48 -2.34 -8.58 -13.49
C SER A 48 -1.20 -9.62 -13.59
N HIS A 49 -0.34 -9.52 -14.61
CA HIS A 49 0.89 -10.31 -14.72
C HIS A 49 2.07 -9.70 -13.93
N VAL A 50 2.11 -8.38 -13.75
CA VAL A 50 3.17 -7.65 -13.05
C VAL A 50 3.12 -7.91 -11.54
N LYS A 51 4.02 -8.75 -11.05
CA LYS A 51 4.12 -9.14 -9.62
C LYS A 51 5.51 -8.95 -9.06
N THR A 52 6.50 -8.86 -9.94
CA THR A 52 7.91 -8.67 -9.62
C THR A 52 8.45 -7.41 -10.29
N VAL A 53 9.41 -6.78 -9.62
CA VAL A 53 10.06 -5.55 -10.09
C VAL A 53 11.56 -5.64 -9.91
N ALA A 54 12.30 -5.09 -10.88
CA ALA A 54 13.71 -4.75 -10.71
C ALA A 54 13.85 -3.23 -10.88
N VAL A 55 14.52 -2.59 -9.91
CA VAL A 55 14.93 -1.19 -10.01
C VAL A 55 16.38 -1.17 -10.47
N LEU A 56 16.61 -0.71 -11.70
CA LEU A 56 17.94 -0.60 -12.27
C LEU A 56 18.71 0.56 -11.62
N PRO A 57 20.05 0.49 -11.54
CA PRO A 57 20.85 1.65 -11.14
C PRO A 57 20.54 2.84 -12.04
N LEU A 58 20.12 3.96 -11.45
CA LEU A 58 19.83 5.16 -12.23
C LEU A 58 21.11 5.68 -12.90
N GLU A 59 21.01 6.10 -14.16
CA GLU A 59 22.07 6.83 -14.81
C GLU A 59 22.27 8.18 -14.11
N ASN A 60 23.50 8.66 -14.02
CA ASN A 60 23.81 9.92 -13.35
C ASN A 60 24.55 10.88 -14.27
N GLN A 61 23.92 12.02 -14.59
CA GLN A 61 24.53 13.10 -15.37
C GLN A 61 25.12 14.19 -14.45
N THR A 62 25.15 13.96 -13.14
CA THR A 62 25.61 14.90 -12.10
C THR A 62 26.89 14.41 -11.42
N ALA A 63 27.53 15.30 -10.65
CA ALA A 63 28.76 15.00 -9.91
C ALA A 63 28.54 14.28 -8.56
N ALA A 64 27.30 13.90 -8.21
CA ALA A 64 26.93 13.35 -6.89
C ALA A 64 26.57 11.84 -6.97
N PRO A 65 27.55 10.91 -6.88
CA PRO A 65 27.29 9.46 -6.96
C PRO A 65 26.57 8.88 -5.73
N GLU A 66 26.61 9.55 -4.59
CA GLU A 66 25.86 9.18 -3.38
C GLU A 66 24.35 9.33 -3.57
N LEU A 67 23.92 10.37 -4.30
CA LEU A 67 22.51 10.58 -4.63
C LEU A 67 21.94 9.41 -5.43
N THR A 68 22.70 8.88 -6.41
CA THR A 68 22.29 7.72 -7.21
C THR A 68 21.96 6.51 -6.35
N ARG A 69 22.80 6.22 -5.35
CA ARG A 69 22.59 5.09 -4.44
C ARG A 69 21.36 5.32 -3.55
N GLU A 70 21.30 6.46 -2.87
CA GLU A 70 20.19 6.79 -1.98
C GLU A 70 18.84 6.79 -2.71
N LEU A 71 18.77 7.35 -3.92
CA LEU A 71 17.54 7.40 -4.70
C LEU A 71 17.15 6.01 -5.25
N THR A 72 18.11 5.21 -5.73
CA THR A 72 17.85 3.83 -6.20
C THR A 72 17.34 2.95 -5.05
N ASP A 73 17.95 3.05 -3.87
CA ASP A 73 17.56 2.29 -2.68
C ASP A 73 16.19 2.72 -2.13
N ALA A 74 15.90 4.03 -2.15
CA ALA A 74 14.61 4.57 -1.74
C ALA A 74 13.48 4.21 -2.73
N LEU A 75 13.74 4.26 -4.04
CA LEU A 75 12.79 3.82 -5.08
C LEU A 75 12.49 2.33 -4.93
N ARG A 76 13.51 1.48 -4.81
CA ARG A 76 13.35 0.03 -4.59
C ARG A 76 12.45 -0.25 -3.38
N THR A 77 12.79 0.33 -2.23
CA THR A 77 12.03 0.17 -0.99
C THR A 77 10.59 0.70 -1.10
N GLY A 78 10.40 1.87 -1.71
CA GLY A 78 9.10 2.52 -1.86
C GLY A 78 8.17 1.78 -2.83
N ILE A 79 8.71 1.30 -3.94
CA ILE A 79 7.96 0.58 -4.97
C ILE A 79 7.55 -0.81 -4.46
N GLU A 80 8.47 -1.57 -3.85
CA GLU A 80 8.15 -2.87 -3.25
C GLU A 80 7.08 -2.74 -2.15
N SER A 81 7.25 -1.80 -1.22
CA SER A 81 6.35 -1.64 -0.07
C SER A 81 4.98 -1.04 -0.41
N ARG A 82 4.91 -0.07 -1.33
CA ARG A 82 3.66 0.65 -1.65
C ARG A 82 2.89 0.07 -2.84
N LEU A 83 3.56 -0.56 -3.81
CA LEU A 83 2.91 -1.26 -4.92
C LEU A 83 2.72 -2.77 -4.64
N GLY A 84 3.29 -3.30 -3.56
CA GLY A 84 3.16 -4.71 -3.18
C GLY A 84 3.91 -5.68 -4.10
N LEU A 85 4.86 -5.16 -4.88
CA LEU A 85 5.69 -5.94 -5.81
C LEU A 85 6.82 -6.65 -5.06
N ARG A 86 7.27 -7.80 -5.58
CA ARG A 86 8.44 -8.51 -5.06
C ARG A 86 9.71 -8.10 -5.82
N ALA A 87 10.80 -7.91 -5.10
CA ALA A 87 12.13 -7.76 -5.70
C ALA A 87 12.47 -8.97 -6.60
N ALA A 88 12.97 -8.71 -7.79
CA ALA A 88 13.58 -9.69 -8.69
C ALA A 88 14.86 -9.14 -9.33
N SER A 89 15.67 -10.04 -9.90
CA SER A 89 16.74 -9.67 -10.83
C SER A 89 16.16 -9.17 -12.14
N GLU A 90 16.88 -8.30 -12.85
CA GLU A 90 16.50 -7.77 -14.18
C GLU A 90 16.05 -8.88 -15.15
N ASP A 91 16.75 -10.01 -15.23
CA ASP A 91 16.38 -11.13 -16.13
C ASP A 91 15.05 -11.84 -15.79
N LYS A 92 14.42 -11.52 -14.66
CA LYS A 92 13.26 -12.24 -14.09
C LYS A 92 12.15 -11.32 -13.57
N ALA A 93 12.26 -10.01 -13.80
CA ALA A 93 11.24 -9.07 -13.39
C ALA A 93 10.09 -9.02 -14.41
N ASP A 94 8.90 -8.67 -13.96
CA ASP A 94 7.78 -8.36 -14.84
C ASP A 94 7.78 -6.86 -15.21
N ALA A 95 8.28 -6.00 -14.30
CA ALA A 95 8.47 -4.58 -14.52
C ALA A 95 9.91 -4.13 -14.22
N LEU A 96 10.44 -3.28 -15.10
CA LEU A 96 11.73 -2.61 -14.94
C LEU A 96 11.50 -1.13 -14.63
N VAL A 97 12.10 -0.65 -13.55
CA VAL A 97 12.16 0.76 -13.20
C VAL A 97 13.54 1.27 -13.61
N ARG A 98 13.56 2.26 -14.52
CA ARG A 98 14.80 2.86 -15.02
C ARG A 98 14.66 4.36 -15.13
N GLY A 99 15.78 5.07 -15.11
CA GLY A 99 15.77 6.52 -15.16
C GLY A 99 17.16 7.13 -15.09
N THR A 100 17.20 8.44 -15.28
CA THR A 100 18.40 9.24 -15.39
C THR A 100 18.27 10.47 -14.50
N ILE A 101 19.25 10.70 -13.62
CA ILE A 101 19.36 11.91 -12.82
C ILE A 101 19.93 13.00 -13.72
N VAL A 102 19.05 13.91 -14.15
CA VAL A 102 19.36 14.99 -15.11
C VAL A 102 20.01 16.18 -14.40
N ARG A 103 19.56 16.51 -13.19
CA ARG A 103 20.06 17.68 -12.45
C ARG A 103 20.06 17.49 -10.94
N TYR A 104 21.11 18.00 -10.31
CA TYR A 104 21.25 18.12 -8.87
C TYR A 104 21.80 19.51 -8.54
N GLU A 105 21.01 20.32 -7.84
CA GLU A 105 21.38 21.67 -7.40
C GLU A 105 21.17 21.79 -5.89
N PRO A 106 22.24 21.61 -5.08
CA PRO A 106 22.24 22.11 -3.72
C PRO A 106 22.30 23.64 -3.75
N ASP A 107 21.73 24.30 -2.72
CA ASP A 107 21.67 25.76 -2.60
C ASP A 107 20.98 26.52 -3.77
N ALA A 108 19.95 25.93 -4.41
CA ALA A 108 19.13 26.64 -5.38
C ALA A 108 18.47 27.90 -4.75
N PRO A 109 18.53 29.07 -5.41
CA PRO A 109 18.10 30.33 -4.81
C PRO A 109 16.59 30.32 -4.52
N VAL A 110 16.23 30.64 -3.29
CA VAL A 110 14.84 30.91 -2.92
C VAL A 110 14.50 32.31 -3.43
N ALA A 111 13.44 32.44 -4.23
CA ALA A 111 12.97 33.74 -4.67
C ALA A 111 12.66 34.62 -3.44
N TYR A 112 13.24 35.81 -3.40
CA TYR A 112 13.09 36.73 -2.27
C TYR A 112 11.62 37.11 -2.08
N SER A 113 10.98 36.55 -1.06
CA SER A 113 9.69 37.05 -0.56
C SER A 113 9.92 38.44 0.02
N ALA A 114 9.33 39.47 -0.60
CA ALA A 114 9.43 40.86 -0.18
C ALA A 114 8.58 41.18 1.07
N ASP A 115 8.63 40.31 2.08
CA ASP A 115 7.93 40.42 3.36
C ASP A 115 8.96 40.70 4.47
N PRO A 116 9.19 41.98 4.85
CA PRO A 116 10.22 42.35 5.82
C PRO A 116 9.90 41.91 7.26
N THR A 117 8.73 41.31 7.52
CA THR A 117 8.35 40.82 8.85
C THR A 117 8.77 39.37 9.11
N ARG A 118 9.09 38.60 8.05
CA ARG A 118 9.61 37.23 8.18
C ARG A 118 11.13 37.22 8.21
N SER A 119 11.66 37.31 9.42
CA SER A 119 13.07 37.21 9.76
C SER A 119 13.78 36.01 9.12
N THR A 120 14.51 36.29 8.04
CA THR A 120 15.88 35.86 7.72
C THR A 120 16.32 34.43 8.11
N GLN A 121 15.44 33.43 8.03
CA GLN A 121 15.88 32.06 7.85
C GLN A 121 16.35 31.94 6.40
N VAL A 122 17.66 31.79 6.20
CA VAL A 122 18.25 31.45 4.90
C VAL A 122 17.89 29.99 4.61
N ARG A 123 16.63 29.77 4.23
CA ARG A 123 16.19 28.48 3.71
C ARG A 123 16.98 28.21 2.45
N ARG A 124 17.65 27.08 2.40
CA ARG A 124 18.30 26.58 1.20
C ARG A 124 17.35 25.55 0.59
N ARG A 125 17.10 25.68 -0.71
CA ARG A 125 16.33 24.70 -1.49
C ARG A 125 17.32 23.85 -2.23
N LEU A 126 17.24 22.53 -2.04
CA LEU A 126 17.87 21.56 -2.91
C LEU A 126 16.86 21.17 -3.98
N GLN A 127 17.29 21.14 -5.24
CA GLN A 127 16.48 20.73 -6.38
C GLN A 127 17.08 19.51 -7.04
N ILE A 128 16.25 18.49 -7.26
CA ILE A 128 16.57 17.29 -8.04
C ILE A 128 15.65 17.27 -9.25
N VAL A 129 16.19 17.02 -10.44
CA VAL A 129 15.41 16.74 -11.65
C VAL A 129 15.82 15.38 -12.18
N ILE A 130 14.85 14.48 -12.35
CA ILE A 130 15.05 13.15 -12.93
C ILE A 130 14.10 12.89 -14.09
N ASP A 131 14.55 12.05 -15.02
CA ASP A 131 13.68 11.33 -15.95
C ASP A 131 13.51 9.91 -15.40
N ILE A 132 12.28 9.41 -15.31
CA ILE A 132 12.01 8.05 -14.80
C ILE A 132 10.86 7.40 -15.54
N GLU A 133 10.98 6.10 -15.80
CA GLU A 133 9.96 5.28 -16.42
C GLU A 133 9.91 3.86 -15.83
N ILE A 134 8.69 3.32 -15.82
CA ILE A 134 8.37 1.96 -15.42
C ILE A 134 7.91 1.25 -16.69
N VAL A 135 8.64 0.21 -17.09
CA VAL A 135 8.42 -0.53 -18.33
C VAL A 135 8.04 -1.96 -17.99
N ASP A 136 6.98 -2.47 -18.62
CA ASP A 136 6.63 -3.89 -18.61
C ASP A 136 7.65 -4.65 -19.46
N GLN A 137 8.41 -5.54 -18.83
CA GLN A 137 9.46 -6.32 -19.49
C GLN A 137 8.89 -7.40 -20.42
N VAL A 138 7.67 -7.87 -20.14
CA VAL A 138 7.01 -8.94 -20.91
C VAL A 138 6.37 -8.37 -22.18
N SER A 139 5.74 -7.20 -22.10
CA SER A 139 5.10 -6.55 -23.25
C SER A 139 5.93 -5.47 -23.94
N GLY A 140 7.03 -5.02 -23.33
CA GLY A 140 7.85 -3.89 -23.79
C GLY A 140 7.18 -2.53 -23.66
N LYS A 141 5.99 -2.45 -23.04
CA LYS A 141 5.19 -1.23 -22.94
C LYS A 141 5.60 -0.39 -21.73
N VAL A 142 5.75 0.92 -21.91
CA VAL A 142 5.83 1.87 -20.78
C VAL A 142 4.50 1.86 -20.03
N LEU A 143 4.53 1.46 -18.76
CA LEU A 143 3.39 1.43 -17.85
C LEU A 143 3.11 2.82 -17.26
N TRP A 144 4.18 3.54 -16.92
CA TRP A 144 4.16 4.93 -16.48
C TRP A 144 5.53 5.54 -16.73
N GLY A 145 5.60 6.85 -16.95
CA GLY A 145 6.87 7.56 -17.01
C GLY A 145 6.68 9.08 -16.95
N LYS A 146 7.65 9.76 -16.35
CA LYS A 146 7.65 11.21 -16.19
C LYS A 146 9.04 11.75 -16.48
N LYS A 147 9.12 12.63 -17.47
CA LYS A 147 10.34 13.37 -17.81
C LYS A 147 10.33 14.73 -17.11
N GLY A 148 11.49 15.19 -16.67
CA GLY A 148 11.63 16.41 -15.89
C GLY A 148 10.89 16.36 -14.56
N LEU A 149 10.81 15.18 -13.91
CA LEU A 149 10.28 15.06 -12.55
C LEU A 149 11.19 15.84 -11.60
N MET A 150 10.71 17.01 -11.20
CA MET A 150 11.37 17.92 -10.29
C MET A 150 10.85 17.72 -8.87
N ALA A 151 11.76 17.57 -7.91
CA ALA A 151 11.46 17.55 -6.48
C ALA A 151 12.39 18.48 -5.71
N GLU A 152 11.86 19.06 -4.65
CA GLU A 152 12.56 20.05 -3.82
C GLU A 152 12.64 19.61 -2.37
N GLY A 153 13.80 19.82 -1.76
CA GLY A 153 14.02 19.68 -0.33
C GLY A 153 14.34 21.03 0.31
N GLU A 154 13.69 21.38 1.41
CA GLU A 154 14.08 22.55 2.21
C GLU A 154 14.98 22.12 3.37
N TYR A 155 16.07 22.86 3.61
CA TYR A 155 16.87 22.71 4.83
C TYR A 155 17.29 24.07 5.41
N SER A 156 17.38 24.11 6.73
CA SER A 156 17.74 25.30 7.53
C SER A 156 19.23 25.37 7.89
N ASP A 157 19.93 24.24 7.81
CA ASP A 157 21.21 24.03 8.49
C ASP A 157 22.38 23.91 7.49
N ARG A 158 23.61 23.86 7.98
CA ARG A 158 24.81 23.74 7.14
C ARG A 158 25.01 22.33 6.53
N SER A 159 23.98 21.49 6.52
CA SER A 159 24.01 20.07 6.12
C SER A 159 22.87 19.75 5.16
N ASP A 160 23.23 19.49 3.91
CA ASP A 160 22.34 19.21 2.78
C ASP A 160 21.52 17.90 2.94
N THR A 161 22.01 16.96 3.77
CA THR A 161 21.47 15.60 3.94
C THR A 161 19.99 15.56 4.33
N GLY A 162 19.49 16.57 5.07
CA GLY A 162 18.08 16.66 5.45
C GLY A 162 17.17 17.00 4.26
N GLY A 163 17.54 18.02 3.49
CA GLY A 163 16.81 18.43 2.29
C GLY A 163 16.86 17.36 1.21
N ARG A 164 18.04 16.76 0.97
CA ARG A 164 18.19 15.66 0.00
C ARG A 164 17.23 14.51 0.28
N ARG A 165 17.14 14.04 1.54
CA ARG A 165 16.22 12.95 1.91
C ARG A 165 14.76 13.33 1.64
N GLN A 166 14.35 14.55 1.99
CA GLN A 166 12.99 15.04 1.73
C GLN A 166 12.67 15.08 0.22
N ALA A 167 13.61 15.51 -0.62
CA ALA A 167 13.45 15.52 -2.07
C ALA A 167 13.34 14.10 -2.64
N ILE A 168 14.18 13.16 -2.18
CA ILE A 168 14.12 11.74 -2.55
C ILE A 168 12.76 11.13 -2.15
N GLU A 169 12.29 11.35 -0.93
CA GLU A 169 10.98 10.85 -0.46
C GLU A 169 9.81 11.37 -1.32
N LYS A 170 9.85 12.65 -1.73
CA LYS A 170 8.86 13.23 -2.66
C LYS A 170 8.92 12.58 -4.06
N ILE A 171 10.11 12.30 -4.60
CA ILE A 171 10.25 11.58 -5.87
C ILE A 171 9.63 10.19 -5.76
N VAL A 172 9.99 9.43 -4.72
CA VAL A 172 9.48 8.07 -4.50
C VAL A 172 7.96 8.07 -4.36
N GLN A 173 7.40 9.06 -3.67
CA GLN A 173 5.95 9.23 -3.60
C GLN A 173 5.34 9.50 -4.98
N GLU A 174 5.79 10.51 -5.71
CA GLU A 174 5.23 10.85 -7.04
C GLU A 174 5.30 9.67 -8.03
N VAL A 175 6.37 8.86 -7.95
CA VAL A 175 6.55 7.67 -8.79
C VAL A 175 5.55 6.58 -8.44
N VAL A 176 5.31 6.33 -7.15
CA VAL A 176 4.32 5.35 -6.68
C VAL A 176 2.90 5.81 -6.98
N ASP A 177 2.56 7.05 -6.60
CA ASP A 177 1.24 7.65 -6.79
C ASP A 177 0.94 7.72 -8.30
N GLY A 178 1.95 8.06 -9.12
CA GLY A 178 1.92 8.01 -10.58
C GLY A 178 1.64 6.60 -11.12
N ALA A 179 2.36 5.58 -10.66
CA ALA A 179 2.17 4.19 -11.08
C ALA A 179 0.78 3.63 -10.72
N GLN A 180 0.23 4.03 -9.56
CA GLN A 180 -1.14 3.68 -9.14
C GLN A 180 -2.19 4.42 -9.96
N SER A 181 -1.98 5.71 -10.28
CA SER A 181 -2.96 6.57 -10.99
C SER A 181 -3.32 6.15 -12.42
N GLN A 182 -2.58 5.22 -13.02
CA GLN A 182 -2.81 4.76 -14.40
C GLN A 182 -3.91 3.69 -14.52
N TRP A 183 -4.53 3.27 -13.41
CA TRP A 183 -5.39 2.08 -13.31
C TRP A 183 -6.52 2.26 -12.28
#